data_AF-A0A246ALN7-F1
#
_entry.id   AF-A0A246ALN7-F1
#
_cell.length_a   1.000
_cell.length_b   1.000
_cell.length_c   1.000
_cell.angle_alpha   90.00
_cell.angle_beta   90.00
_cell.angle_gamma   90.00
#
_symmetry.space_group_name_H-M   'P 1'
#
loop_
_entity.id
_entity.type
_entity.pdbx_description
1 polymer ?
#
loop_
_entity_poly.entity_id
_entity_poly.type
_entity_poly.pdbx_seq_one_letter_code
_entity_poly.pdbx_strand_id
1 'polypeptide(L)'
;MKVIKNFKFVSNLEFVHSILKEHNILHAIDLENLSISSDEFERNKILQIIEDLKLDENEVEVDDNFQKDFDDWHQNSLNPGHFMGGRIPFFYWNKKNYPFLFFTIFFPSIAMIIIMVFIMDGEPSFEFDFATICLYLFQIFVAISMIVQWLQYRKQKK
;
A
#
# COMPACT_ATOMS: atom_id res chain seq x y z
N MET A 1 23.89 -32.39 13.53
CA MET A 1 22.94 -31.44 12.92
C MET A 1 23.13 -31.37 11.41
N LYS A 2 22.04 -31.51 10.66
CA LYS A 2 21.96 -31.35 9.20
C LYS A 2 21.09 -30.13 8.89
N VAL A 3 21.39 -29.44 7.78
CA VAL A 3 20.56 -28.34 7.28
C VAL A 3 19.18 -28.90 6.88
N ILE A 4 18.12 -28.27 7.37
CA ILE A 4 16.73 -28.63 7.10
C ILE A 4 16.15 -27.77 5.99
N LYS A 5 16.32 -26.44 6.10
CA LYS A 5 15.79 -25.46 5.16
C LYS A 5 16.61 -24.19 5.18
N ASN A 6 16.70 -23.55 4.01
CA ASN A 6 17.25 -22.21 3.82
C ASN A 6 16.08 -21.23 3.59
N PHE A 7 16.21 -20.03 4.12
CA PHE A 7 15.25 -18.94 4.01
C PHE A 7 15.83 -17.82 3.14
N LYS A 8 14.97 -17.07 2.46
CA LYS A 8 15.38 -15.92 1.66
C LYS A 8 15.53 -14.67 2.52
N PHE A 9 14.71 -14.55 3.56
CA PHE A 9 14.67 -13.38 4.44
C PHE A 9 15.11 -13.73 5.87
N VAL A 10 16.00 -12.92 6.44
CA VAL A 10 16.47 -13.04 7.84
C VAL A 10 15.29 -13.03 8.82
N SER A 11 14.31 -12.16 8.58
CA SER A 11 13.11 -12.04 9.43
C SER A 11 12.32 -13.35 9.51
N ASN A 12 12.24 -14.10 8.41
CA ASN A 12 11.52 -15.37 8.38
C ASN A 12 12.30 -16.44 9.15
N LEU A 13 13.63 -16.47 9.03
CA LEU A 13 14.48 -17.36 9.83
C LEU A 13 14.35 -17.07 11.33
N GLU A 14 14.42 -15.80 11.74
CA GLU A 14 14.28 -15.40 13.14
C GLU A 14 12.89 -15.72 13.70
N PHE A 15 11.85 -15.54 12.88
CA PHE A 15 10.49 -15.90 13.26
C PHE A 15 10.35 -17.41 13.50
N VAL A 16 10.85 -18.23 12.57
CA VAL A 16 10.85 -19.70 12.73
C VAL A 16 11.70 -20.11 13.93
N HIS A 17 12.84 -19.47 14.15
CA HIS A 17 13.69 -19.70 15.33
C HIS A 17 12.91 -19.52 16.63
N SER A 18 12.16 -18.41 16.75
CA SER A 18 11.34 -18.12 17.93
C SER A 18 10.29 -19.22 18.15
N ILE A 19 9.55 -19.60 17.10
CA ILE A 19 8.51 -20.63 17.20
C ILE A 19 9.09 -21.98 17.61
N LEU A 20 10.21 -22.40 17.02
CA LEU A 20 10.84 -23.68 17.38
C LEU A 20 11.38 -23.68 18.82
N LYS A 21 11.85 -22.52 19.30
CA LYS A 21 12.27 -22.34 20.68
C LYS A 21 11.10 -22.46 21.65
N GLU A 22 9.95 -21.87 21.32
CA GLU A 22 8.70 -22.02 22.09
C GLU A 22 8.24 -23.48 22.19
N HIS A 23 8.43 -24.25 21.11
CA HIS A 23 8.10 -25.68 21.06
C HIS A 23 9.17 -26.57 21.71
N ASN A 24 10.21 -26.00 22.32
CA ASN A 24 11.35 -26.70 22.91
C ASN A 24 12.04 -27.67 21.94
N ILE A 25 12.09 -27.34 20.65
CA ILE A 25 12.74 -28.16 19.63
C ILE A 25 14.21 -27.74 19.55
N LEU A 26 15.12 -28.70 19.67
CA LEU A 26 16.55 -28.44 19.60
C LEU A 26 16.94 -28.10 18.15
N HIS A 27 17.44 -26.88 17.91
CA HIS A 27 17.87 -26.45 16.58
C HIS A 27 18.98 -25.40 16.67
N ALA A 28 19.70 -25.22 15.56
CA ALA A 28 20.70 -24.18 15.36
C ALA A 28 20.32 -23.35 14.14
N ILE A 29 20.58 -22.04 14.22
CA ILE A 29 20.39 -21.12 13.11
C ILE A 29 21.74 -20.57 12.65
N ASP A 30 21.87 -20.37 11.34
CA ASP A 30 22.99 -19.70 10.71
C ASP A 30 22.47 -18.46 9.99
N LEU A 31 22.78 -17.28 10.54
CA LEU A 31 22.34 -15.99 10.02
C LEU A 31 23.09 -15.58 8.74
N GLU A 32 24.30 -16.10 8.52
CA GLU A 32 25.08 -15.78 7.31
C GLU A 32 24.52 -16.54 6.11
N ASN A 33 24.22 -17.83 6.29
CA ASN A 33 23.68 -18.69 5.23
C ASN A 33 22.13 -18.77 5.23
N LEU A 34 21.47 -18.03 6.12
CA LEU A 34 20.02 -18.01 6.31
C LEU A 34 19.42 -19.41 6.46
N SER A 35 20.07 -20.28 7.24
CA SER A 35 19.71 -21.69 7.31
C SER A 35 19.32 -22.14 8.71
N ILE A 36 18.44 -23.12 8.78
CA ILE A 36 18.09 -23.82 10.02
C ILE A 36 18.56 -25.26 9.97
N SER A 37 19.23 -25.68 11.04
CA SER A 37 19.82 -27.01 11.18
C SER A 37 19.32 -27.68 12.46
N SER A 38 19.01 -28.97 12.40
CA SER A 38 18.66 -29.76 13.58
C SER A 38 19.07 -31.22 13.35
N ASP A 39 18.80 -32.07 14.32
CA ASP A 39 19.01 -33.50 14.23
C ASP A 39 17.92 -34.17 13.37
N GLU A 40 18.25 -35.33 12.82
CA GLU A 40 17.42 -36.03 11.83
C GLU A 40 16.06 -36.46 12.38
N PHE A 41 15.96 -36.65 13.70
CA PHE A 41 14.73 -37.01 14.39
C PHE A 41 13.68 -35.89 14.37
N GLU A 42 14.10 -34.63 14.53
CA GLU A 42 13.21 -33.46 14.58
C GLU A 42 12.90 -32.87 13.19
N ARG A 43 13.60 -33.35 12.15
CA ARG A 43 13.50 -32.82 10.79
C ARG A 43 12.06 -32.73 10.27
N ASN A 44 11.30 -33.81 10.38
CA ASN A 44 9.93 -33.85 9.83
C ASN A 44 8.99 -32.90 10.59
N LYS A 45 9.16 -32.81 11.91
CA LYS A 45 8.38 -31.91 12.76
C LYS A 45 8.65 -30.44 12.44
N ILE A 46 9.93 -30.10 12.23
CA ILE A 46 10.34 -28.73 11.85
C ILE A 46 9.78 -28.37 10.47
N LEU A 47 9.89 -29.27 9.49
CA LEU A 47 9.35 -29.02 8.14
C LEU A 47 7.84 -28.78 8.18
N GLN A 48 7.10 -29.58 8.95
CA GLN A 48 5.66 -29.41 9.11
C GLN A 48 5.32 -28.05 9.73
N ILE A 49 6.01 -27.64 10.79
CA ILE A 49 5.81 -26.31 11.40
C ILE A 49 6.05 -25.21 10.36
N ILE A 50 7.12 -25.29 9.58
CA ILE A 50 7.43 -24.26 8.58
C ILE A 50 6.37 -24.20 7.47
N GLU A 51 5.85 -25.34 7.03
CA GLU A 51 4.76 -25.40 6.06
C GLU A 51 3.45 -24.81 6.63
N ASP A 52 3.14 -25.12 7.88
CA ASP A 52 1.96 -24.61 8.58
C ASP A 52 2.00 -23.07 8.77
N LEU A 53 3.20 -22.50 8.94
CA LEU A 53 3.41 -21.06 9.04
C LEU A 53 3.14 -20.29 7.74
N LYS A 54 3.06 -20.98 6.59
CA LYS A 54 2.77 -20.38 5.27
C LYS A 54 3.55 -19.08 5.00
N LEU A 55 4.85 -19.10 5.30
CA LEU A 55 5.72 -17.94 5.15
C LEU A 55 5.80 -17.53 3.68
N ASP A 56 5.61 -16.24 3.44
CA ASP A 56 5.83 -15.66 2.12
C ASP A 56 7.34 -15.44 1.91
N GLU A 57 7.91 -16.28 1.05
CA GLU A 57 9.32 -16.20 0.61
C GLU A 57 9.42 -15.63 -0.81
N ASN A 58 8.31 -15.18 -1.39
CA ASN A 58 8.35 -14.52 -2.68
C ASN A 58 9.02 -13.15 -2.52
N GLU A 59 9.79 -12.75 -3.54
CA GLU A 59 10.23 -11.36 -3.62
C GLU A 59 8.98 -10.49 -3.70
N VAL A 60 8.81 -9.59 -2.72
CA VAL A 60 7.94 -8.44 -2.94
C VAL A 60 8.58 -7.69 -4.08
N GLU A 61 7.93 -7.65 -5.24
CA GLU A 61 8.35 -6.78 -6.34
C GLU A 61 8.33 -5.35 -5.81
N VAL A 62 9.48 -4.88 -5.34
CA VAL A 62 9.68 -3.47 -5.05
C VAL A 62 9.72 -2.81 -6.41
N ASP A 63 8.68 -2.06 -6.74
CA ASP A 63 8.69 -1.22 -7.94
C ASP A 63 9.88 -0.27 -7.79
N ASP A 64 10.93 -0.46 -8.58
CA ASP A 64 12.17 0.35 -8.51
C ASP A 64 11.88 1.85 -8.63
N ASN A 65 10.76 2.22 -9.25
CA ASN A 65 10.32 3.60 -9.36
C ASN A 65 9.74 4.14 -8.03
N PHE A 66 9.18 3.27 -7.17
CA PHE A 66 8.60 3.70 -5.90
C PHE A 66 9.63 4.35 -4.99
N GLN A 67 10.77 3.67 -4.76
CA GLN A 67 11.81 4.18 -3.88
C GLN A 67 12.42 5.47 -4.45
N LYS A 68 12.68 5.48 -5.76
CA LYS A 68 13.25 6.62 -6.47
C LYS A 68 12.33 7.85 -6.45
N ASP A 69 11.03 7.65 -6.67
CA ASP A 69 10.04 8.73 -6.67
C ASP A 69 9.73 9.22 -5.25
N PHE A 70 9.81 8.34 -4.25
CA PHE A 70 9.72 8.74 -2.84
C PHE A 70 10.90 9.61 -2.42
N ASP A 71 12.13 9.20 -2.77
CA ASP A 71 13.34 9.94 -2.46
C ASP A 71 13.36 11.31 -3.18
N ASP A 72 12.94 11.36 -4.45
CA ASP A 72 12.80 12.61 -5.22
C ASP A 72 11.76 13.55 -4.59
N TRP A 73 10.61 13.02 -4.14
CA TRP A 73 9.60 13.80 -3.44
C TRP A 73 10.12 14.32 -2.10
N HIS A 74 10.77 13.47 -1.30
CA HIS A 74 11.27 13.86 0.03
C HIS A 74 12.26 15.02 -0.08
N GLN A 75 13.19 14.94 -1.04
CA GLN A 75 14.21 15.97 -1.26
C GLN A 75 13.65 17.28 -1.82
N ASN A 76 12.58 17.22 -2.62
CA ASN A 76 12.09 18.38 -3.35
C ASN A 76 10.71 18.88 -2.90
N SER A 77 10.12 18.27 -1.86
CA SER A 77 8.75 18.56 -1.34
C SER A 77 8.47 20.05 -1.08
N LEU A 78 9.50 20.81 -0.71
CA LEU A 78 9.40 22.24 -0.40
C LEU A 78 9.75 23.16 -1.57
N ASN A 79 10.14 22.60 -2.73
CA ASN A 79 10.48 23.38 -3.92
C ASN A 79 9.23 23.56 -4.81
N PRO A 80 8.63 24.76 -4.85
CA PRO A 80 7.41 24.97 -5.62
C PRO A 80 7.61 24.77 -7.14
N GLY A 81 8.82 25.03 -7.67
CA GLY A 81 9.13 24.82 -9.09
C GLY A 81 9.19 23.34 -9.50
N HIS A 82 9.50 22.44 -8.55
CA HIS A 82 9.64 21.01 -8.83
C HIS A 82 8.29 20.36 -9.17
N PHE A 83 7.23 20.73 -8.46
CA PHE A 83 5.87 20.18 -8.68
C PHE A 83 5.07 20.93 -9.74
N MET A 84 5.37 22.21 -9.97
CA MET A 84 4.74 22.99 -11.05
C MET A 84 5.10 22.47 -12.45
N GLY A 85 6.20 21.72 -12.60
CA GLY A 85 6.61 21.06 -13.85
C GLY A 85 5.90 19.74 -14.16
N GLY A 86 4.89 19.33 -13.39
CA GLY A 86 4.13 18.09 -13.63
C GLY A 86 4.77 16.82 -13.04
N ARG A 87 5.84 16.94 -12.24
CA ARG A 87 6.39 15.83 -11.43
C ARG A 87 5.54 15.61 -10.19
N ILE A 88 4.35 15.07 -10.40
CA ILE A 88 3.50 14.62 -9.31
C ILE A 88 4.00 13.24 -8.86
N PRO A 89 4.15 12.97 -7.56
CA PRO A 89 4.66 11.69 -7.08
C PRO A 89 3.85 10.48 -7.59
N PHE A 90 4.53 9.34 -7.74
CA PHE A 90 3.96 8.08 -8.25
C PHE A 90 2.63 7.66 -7.60
N PHE A 91 2.44 7.98 -6.30
CA PHE A 91 1.22 7.64 -5.59
C PHE A 91 -0.05 8.29 -6.17
N TYR A 92 0.07 9.44 -6.83
CA TYR A 92 -1.04 10.08 -7.56
C TYR A 92 -1.23 9.53 -8.99
N TRP A 93 -0.19 8.94 -9.58
CA TRP A 93 -0.25 8.31 -10.92
C TRP A 93 -0.68 6.85 -10.88
N ASN A 94 -0.49 6.18 -9.74
CA ASN A 94 -0.86 4.79 -9.61
C ASN A 94 -2.39 4.66 -9.65
N LYS A 95 -2.89 4.23 -10.81
CA LYS A 95 -4.31 3.99 -11.05
C LYS A 95 -4.92 3.05 -10.00
N LYS A 96 -4.14 2.18 -9.34
CA LYS A 96 -4.61 1.36 -8.21
C LYS A 96 -5.17 2.20 -7.05
N ASN A 97 -4.64 3.40 -6.83
CA ASN A 97 -5.03 4.32 -5.75
C ASN A 97 -6.20 5.24 -6.13
N TYR A 98 -6.65 5.22 -7.39
CA TYR A 98 -7.74 6.08 -7.86
C TYR A 98 -9.05 5.93 -7.07
N PRO A 99 -9.46 4.75 -6.56
CA PRO A 99 -10.63 4.65 -5.70
C PRO A 99 -10.48 5.43 -4.38
N PHE A 100 -9.28 5.42 -3.80
CA PHE A 100 -8.97 6.20 -2.60
C PHE A 100 -8.95 7.69 -2.90
N LEU A 101 -8.28 8.11 -3.98
CA LEU A 101 -8.25 9.51 -4.42
C LEU A 101 -9.66 10.03 -4.78
N PHE A 102 -10.45 9.22 -5.48
CA PHE A 102 -11.86 9.48 -5.74
C PHE A 102 -12.61 9.69 -4.43
N PHE A 103 -12.46 8.80 -3.45
CA PHE A 103 -13.11 8.97 -2.14
C PHE A 103 -12.68 10.28 -1.47
N THR A 104 -11.39 10.61 -1.44
CA THR A 104 -10.89 11.85 -0.83
C THR A 104 -11.32 13.12 -1.55
N ILE A 105 -11.58 13.07 -2.87
CA ILE A 105 -12.03 14.22 -3.66
C ILE A 105 -13.55 14.36 -3.60
N PHE A 106 -14.27 13.24 -3.61
CA PHE A 106 -15.72 13.22 -3.69
C PHE A 106 -16.40 13.36 -2.32
N PHE A 107 -15.78 12.82 -1.26
CA PHE A 107 -16.35 12.85 0.09
C PHE A 107 -16.45 14.26 0.69
N PRO A 108 -15.43 15.13 0.61
CA PRO A 108 -15.55 16.52 1.08
C PRO A 108 -16.64 17.28 0.34
N SER A 109 -16.75 17.10 -0.97
CA SER A 109 -17.79 17.76 -1.78
C SER A 109 -19.20 17.31 -1.39
N ILE A 110 -19.40 16.01 -1.16
CA ILE A 110 -20.68 15.47 -0.67
C ILE A 110 -20.98 15.96 0.75
N ALA A 111 -20.00 15.89 1.66
CA ALA A 111 -20.18 16.33 3.04
C ALA A 111 -20.58 17.81 3.09
N MET A 112 -19.96 18.65 2.25
CA MET A 112 -20.29 20.05 2.12
C MET A 112 -21.72 20.26 1.59
N ILE A 113 -22.16 19.50 0.58
CA ILE A 113 -23.55 19.52 0.08
C ILE A 113 -24.54 19.10 1.17
N ILE A 114 -24.24 18.06 1.95
CA ILE A 114 -25.11 17.60 3.05
C ILE A 114 -25.22 18.68 4.13
N ILE A 115 -24.10 19.32 4.50
CA ILE A 115 -24.09 20.43 5.46
C ILE A 115 -24.95 21.59 4.93
N MET A 116 -24.83 21.92 3.64
CA MET A 116 -25.64 22.97 2.99
C MET A 116 -27.14 22.67 2.98
N VAL A 117 -27.53 21.42 2.70
CA VAL A 117 -28.95 21.05 2.54
C VAL A 117 -29.65 20.80 3.88
N PHE A 118 -28.93 20.30 4.88
CA PHE A 118 -29.55 19.76 6.10
C PHE A 118 -29.18 20.45 7.41
N ILE A 119 -28.09 21.25 7.45
CA ILE A 119 -27.57 21.82 8.72
C ILE A 119 -27.75 23.34 8.78
N MET A 120 -27.85 24.03 7.64
CA MET A 120 -28.28 25.43 7.61
C MET A 120 -29.81 25.48 7.61
N ASP A 121 -30.39 26.09 8.64
CA ASP A 121 -31.83 26.17 8.96
C ASP A 121 -32.70 26.76 7.82
N GLY A 122 -32.94 25.97 6.77
CA GLY A 122 -33.96 26.22 5.74
C GLY A 122 -33.75 27.46 4.85
N GLU A 123 -32.84 28.36 5.18
CA GLU A 123 -32.45 29.49 4.36
C GLU A 123 -31.12 29.19 3.66
N PRO A 124 -31.09 29.18 2.30
CA PRO A 124 -29.85 29.05 1.57
C PRO A 124 -29.04 30.34 1.72
N SER A 125 -28.30 30.48 2.81
CA SER A 125 -27.49 31.67 3.10
C SER A 125 -26.18 31.72 2.29
N PHE A 126 -25.92 30.74 1.44
CA PHE A 126 -24.86 30.79 0.44
C PHE A 126 -25.44 31.12 -0.92
N GLU A 127 -25.16 32.33 -1.40
CA GLU A 127 -25.35 32.66 -2.80
C GLU A 127 -24.39 31.79 -3.62
N PHE A 128 -24.94 30.85 -4.40
CA PHE A 128 -24.16 30.12 -5.39
C PHE A 128 -23.76 31.08 -6.49
N ASP A 129 -22.62 31.72 -6.32
CA ASP A 129 -22.02 32.45 -7.42
C ASP A 129 -21.64 31.47 -8.54
N PHE A 130 -21.58 32.00 -9.76
CA PHE A 130 -21.25 31.21 -10.94
C PHE A 130 -19.91 30.47 -10.77
N ALA A 131 -18.94 31.07 -10.07
CA ALA A 131 -17.64 30.47 -9.81
C ALA A 131 -17.74 29.19 -8.95
N THR A 132 -18.57 29.20 -7.91
CA THR A 132 -18.82 28.05 -7.04
C THR A 132 -19.47 26.92 -7.82
N ILE A 133 -20.46 27.22 -8.66
CA ILE A 133 -21.10 26.21 -9.53
C ILE A 133 -20.07 25.61 -10.50
N CYS A 134 -19.24 26.43 -11.13
CA CYS A 134 -18.17 25.96 -12.02
C CYS A 134 -17.17 25.06 -11.29
N LEU A 135 -16.78 25.42 -10.06
CA LEU A 135 -15.87 24.62 -9.24
C LEU A 135 -16.46 23.23 -8.93
N TYR A 136 -17.74 23.17 -8.59
CA TYR A 136 -18.43 21.90 -8.34
C TYR A 136 -18.51 21.02 -9.60
N LEU A 137 -18.87 21.60 -10.74
CA LEU A 137 -18.92 20.87 -12.01
C LEU A 137 -17.53 20.34 -12.40
N PHE A 138 -16.48 21.14 -12.17
CA PHE A 138 -15.11 20.71 -12.38
C PHE A 138 -14.73 19.53 -11.48
N GLN A 139 -15.08 19.57 -10.18
CA GLN A 139 -14.81 18.47 -9.26
C GLN A 139 -15.53 17.17 -9.67
N ILE A 140 -16.80 17.26 -10.07
CA ILE A 140 -17.57 16.12 -10.59
C ILE A 140 -16.91 15.55 -11.85
N PHE A 141 -16.49 16.41 -12.78
CA PHE A 141 -15.77 16.01 -13.99
C PHE A 141 -14.47 15.26 -13.67
N VAL A 142 -13.66 15.78 -12.74
CA VAL A 142 -12.42 15.13 -12.29
C VAL A 142 -12.72 13.76 -11.68
N ALA A 143 -13.74 13.66 -10.82
CA ALA A 143 -14.13 12.43 -10.16
C ALA A 143 -14.59 11.34 -11.16
N ILE A 144 -15.41 11.72 -12.15
CA ILE A 144 -15.84 10.82 -13.23
C ILE A 144 -14.64 10.38 -14.08
N SER A 145 -13.75 11.31 -14.43
CA SER A 145 -12.53 11.00 -15.19
C SER A 145 -11.65 9.97 -14.48
N MET A 146 -11.48 10.11 -13.16
CA MET A 146 -10.77 9.14 -12.33
C MET A 146 -11.45 7.77 -12.33
N ILE A 147 -12.78 7.69 -12.18
CA ILE A 147 -13.51 6.42 -12.25
C ILE A 147 -13.28 5.74 -13.61
N VAL A 148 -13.43 6.47 -14.72
CA VAL A 148 -13.28 5.93 -16.07
C VAL A 148 -11.86 5.38 -16.27
N GLN A 149 -10.84 6.14 -15.88
CA GLN A 149 -9.45 5.71 -15.99
C GLN A 149 -9.14 4.49 -15.11
N TRP A 150 -9.73 4.40 -13.92
CA TRP A 150 -9.60 3.23 -13.04
C TRP A 150 -10.25 1.98 -13.64
N LEU A 151 -11.46 2.12 -14.20
CA LEU A 151 -12.16 1.02 -14.87
C LEU A 151 -11.38 0.52 -16.10
N GLN A 152 -10.80 1.42 -16.89
CA GLN A 152 -9.95 1.07 -18.03
C GLN A 152 -8.69 0.31 -17.58
N TYR A 153 -8.01 0.79 -16.53
CA TYR A 153 -6.86 0.10 -15.95
C TYR A 153 -7.20 -1.31 -15.47
N ARG A 154 -8.34 -1.47 -14.78
CA ARG A 154 -8.79 -2.78 -14.29
C ARG A 154 -9.12 -3.75 -15.43
N LYS A 155 -9.60 -3.25 -16.58
CA LYS A 155 -9.83 -4.06 -17.78
C LYS A 155 -8.52 -4.52 -18.44
N GLN A 156 -7.46 -3.70 -18.42
CA GLN A 156 -6.16 -4.02 -19.03
C GLN A 156 -5.33 -5.02 -18.21
N LYS A 157 -5.61 -5.16 -16.91
CA LYS A 157 -4.95 -6.13 -16.01
C LYS A 157 -5.67 -7.49 -15.89
N LYS A 158 -6.85 -7.63 -16.52
CA LYS A 158 -7.54 -8.93 -16.67
C LYS A 158 -7.13 -9.56 -17.98
#